data_AF-A0A1V0UPP8-F1
#
_entry.id   AF-A0A1V0UPP8-F1
#
_cell.length_a   1.000
_cell.length_b   1.000
_cell.length_c   1.000
_cell.angle_alpha   90.00
_cell.angle_beta   90.00
_cell.angle_gamma   90.00
#
_symmetry.space_group_name_H-M   'P 1'
#
loop_
_entity.id
_entity.type
_entity.pdbx_description
1 polymer ?
#
loop_
_entity_poly.entity_id
_entity_poly.type
_entity_poly.pdbx_seq_one_letter_code
_entity_poly.pdbx_strand_id
1 'polypeptide(L)'
;MIPQTRELLKASGKPYIIENVSGSPLINPIKLFGSQFKNLYTQRERWFESNIPLKEPDQARIKMKTPSAGNGIGEDGSISICGNGGVRGLKSKQIVLYWGFAMGGIDWMSREELAEAIPPAYTEFIGKQLKEYLSVVSERR
;
A
#
# COMPACT_ATOMS: atom_id res chain seq x y z
N MET A 1 3.02 -9.98 15.90
CA MET A 1 1.61 -10.41 15.81
C MET A 1 0.72 -9.19 15.98
N ILE A 2 -0.37 -9.08 15.20
CA ILE A 2 -1.25 -7.89 15.17
C ILE A 2 -1.96 -7.62 16.52
N PRO A 3 -2.53 -8.60 17.24
CA PRO A 3 -3.28 -8.32 18.47
C PRO A 3 -2.46 -7.60 19.55
N GLN A 4 -1.23 -8.04 19.81
CA GLN A 4 -0.35 -7.42 20.82
C GLN A 4 0.04 -5.99 20.43
N THR A 5 0.37 -5.76 19.15
CA THR A 5 0.66 -4.42 18.65
C THR A 5 -0.54 -3.49 18.81
N ARG A 6 -1.75 -3.98 18.53
CA ARG A 6 -2.98 -3.20 18.68
C ARG A 6 -3.23 -2.79 20.13
N GLU A 7 -3.04 -3.69 21.09
CA GLU A 7 -3.23 -3.36 22.51
C GLU A 7 -2.26 -2.29 23.00
N LEU A 8 -1.00 -2.33 22.56
CA LEU A 8 -0.03 -1.27 22.85
C LEU A 8 -0.42 0.07 22.21
N LEU A 9 -0.90 0.06 20.96
CA LEU A 9 -1.36 1.27 20.28
C LEU A 9 -2.60 1.87 20.96
N LYS A 10 -3.56 1.04 21.39
CA LYS A 10 -4.71 1.50 22.18
C LYS A 10 -4.28 2.11 23.50
N ALA A 11 -3.38 1.43 24.24
CA ALA A 11 -2.87 1.92 25.52
C ALA A 11 -2.14 3.26 25.40
N SER A 12 -1.56 3.56 24.23
CA SER A 12 -0.91 4.85 23.98
C SER A 12 -1.89 6.04 23.96
N GLY A 13 -3.18 5.80 23.73
CA GLY A 13 -4.20 6.85 23.59
C GLY A 13 -4.02 7.76 22.37
N LYS A 14 -3.09 7.45 21.46
CA LYS A 14 -2.80 8.25 20.25
C LYS A 14 -3.52 7.69 19.02
N PRO A 15 -3.77 8.52 17.99
CA PRO A 15 -4.15 8.02 16.68
C PRO A 15 -3.12 7.03 16.13
N TYR A 16 -3.59 5.95 15.53
CA TYR A 16 -2.72 4.94 14.93
C TYR A 16 -3.28 4.42 13.61
N ILE A 17 -2.40 3.86 12.79
CA ILE A 17 -2.73 3.11 11.58
C ILE A 17 -2.01 1.77 11.67
N ILE A 18 -2.72 0.66 11.46
CA ILE A 18 -2.14 -0.67 11.30
C ILE A 18 -2.36 -1.10 9.85
N GLU A 19 -1.26 -1.27 9.11
CA GLU A 19 -1.29 -1.83 7.76
C GLU A 19 -1.08 -3.34 7.80
N ASN A 20 -1.75 -4.06 6.90
CA ASN A 20 -1.45 -5.45 6.64
C ASN A 20 -2.00 -5.95 5.29
N VAL A 21 -1.67 -7.19 4.94
CA VAL A 21 -2.18 -7.86 3.73
C VAL A 21 -3.66 -8.22 3.83
N SER A 22 -4.31 -8.44 2.68
CA SER A 22 -5.70 -8.86 2.61
C SER A 22 -5.95 -10.16 3.38
N GLY A 23 -7.07 -10.22 4.11
CA GLY A 23 -7.45 -11.40 4.92
C GLY A 23 -6.78 -11.48 6.30
N SER A 24 -5.93 -10.51 6.64
CA SER A 24 -5.38 -10.36 7.99
C SER A 24 -6.47 -10.05 9.03
N PRO A 25 -6.27 -10.39 10.32
CA PRO A 25 -7.24 -10.16 11.40
C PRO A 25 -7.26 -8.69 11.86
N LEU A 26 -7.52 -7.79 10.93
CA LEU A 26 -7.74 -6.36 11.15
C LEU A 26 -9.21 -6.10 11.49
N ILE A 27 -9.46 -5.08 12.32
CA ILE A 27 -10.79 -4.67 12.76
C ILE A 27 -11.27 -3.55 11.85
N ASN A 28 -12.39 -3.78 11.14
CA ASN A 28 -13.02 -2.80 10.24
C ASN A 28 -12.03 -2.04 9.33
N PRO A 29 -11.11 -2.73 8.62
CA PRO A 29 -10.11 -2.04 7.83
C PRO A 29 -10.71 -1.39 6.58
N ILE A 30 -10.17 -0.24 6.19
CA ILE A 30 -10.34 0.26 4.83
C ILE A 30 -9.35 -0.43 3.89
N LYS A 31 -9.68 -0.49 2.61
CA LYS A 31 -8.90 -1.22 1.61
C LYS A 31 -8.40 -0.26 0.55
N LEU A 32 -7.09 -0.27 0.31
CA LEU A 32 -6.47 0.49 -0.77
C LEU A 32 -5.98 -0.47 -1.85
N PHE A 33 -6.24 -0.12 -3.10
CA PHE A 33 -5.90 -0.90 -4.26
C PHE A 33 -5.22 -0.03 -5.33
N GLY A 34 -4.23 -0.58 -6.05
CA GLY A 34 -3.34 0.21 -6.90
C GLY A 34 -4.08 1.02 -7.95
N SER A 35 -5.09 0.43 -8.58
CA SER A 35 -5.92 1.06 -9.60
C SER A 35 -6.66 2.33 -9.15
N GLN A 36 -6.78 2.56 -7.85
CA GLN A 36 -7.46 3.73 -7.29
C GLN A 36 -6.58 4.98 -7.28
N PHE A 37 -5.28 4.81 -7.56
CA PHE A 37 -4.28 5.87 -7.50
C PHE A 37 -3.57 6.03 -8.84
N LYS A 38 -3.19 7.27 -9.14
CA LYS A 38 -2.42 7.59 -10.35
C LYS A 38 -1.01 7.04 -10.24
N ASN A 39 -0.42 6.69 -11.39
CA ASN A 39 0.95 6.21 -11.53
C ASN A 39 1.28 4.93 -10.75
N LEU A 40 0.27 4.13 -10.40
CA LEU A 40 0.46 2.79 -9.87
C LEU A 40 0.08 1.76 -10.93
N TYR A 41 1.03 0.87 -11.21
CA TYR A 41 0.89 -0.19 -12.20
C TYR A 41 1.01 -1.56 -11.56
N THR A 42 0.58 -1.70 -10.30
CA THR A 42 0.62 -2.97 -9.61
C THR A 42 -0.63 -3.22 -8.77
N GLN A 43 -1.06 -4.47 -8.78
CA GLN A 43 -2.14 -4.99 -7.95
C GLN A 43 -1.63 -5.24 -6.52
N ARG A 44 -1.30 -4.15 -5.80
CA ARG A 44 -0.91 -4.21 -4.39
C ARG A 44 -2.08 -3.79 -3.52
N GLU A 45 -2.93 -4.75 -3.17
CA GLU A 45 -3.98 -4.53 -2.19
C GLU A 45 -3.38 -4.52 -0.77
N ARG A 46 -3.76 -3.52 0.03
CA ARG A 46 -3.43 -3.42 1.46
C ARG A 46 -4.61 -2.93 2.26
N TRP A 47 -4.72 -3.47 3.47
CA TRP A 47 -5.79 -3.19 4.41
C TRP A 47 -5.23 -2.32 5.53
N PHE A 48 -6.01 -1.34 5.97
CA PHE A 48 -5.61 -0.37 6.98
C PHE A 48 -6.67 -0.29 8.08
N GLU A 49 -6.30 -0.69 9.29
CA GLU A 49 -7.10 -0.49 10.51
C GLU A 49 -6.67 0.80 11.20
N SER A 50 -7.63 1.50 11.82
CA SER A 50 -7.34 2.68 12.62
C SER A 50 -8.37 2.87 13.74
N ASN A 51 -7.98 3.59 14.79
CA ASN A 51 -8.90 4.13 15.79
C ASN A 51 -9.50 5.49 15.40
N ILE A 52 -9.02 6.11 14.32
CA ILE A 52 -9.65 7.30 13.74
C ILE A 52 -10.51 6.91 12.54
N PRO A 53 -11.57 7.67 12.22
CA PRO A 53 -12.34 7.44 11.01
C PRO A 53 -11.45 7.61 9.78
N LEU A 54 -11.42 6.59 8.92
CA LEU A 54 -10.79 6.63 7.61
C LEU A 54 -11.82 6.38 6.52
N LYS A 55 -11.59 6.98 5.36
CA LYS A 55 -12.38 6.79 4.15
C LYS A 55 -11.54 6.09 3.08
N GLU A 56 -12.18 5.18 2.35
CA GLU A 56 -11.63 4.63 1.11
C GLU A 56 -11.60 5.70 0.01
N PRO A 57 -10.76 5.54 -1.03
CA PRO A 57 -10.78 6.42 -2.19
C PRO A 57 -12.12 6.35 -2.92
N ASP A 58 -12.62 7.51 -3.38
CA ASP A 58 -13.86 7.58 -4.19
C ASP A 58 -13.72 6.84 -5.53
N GLN A 59 -12.49 6.73 -6.04
CA GLN A 59 -12.18 5.97 -7.24
C GLN A 59 -12.47 4.50 -7.02
N ALA A 60 -13.34 3.93 -7.86
CA ALA A 60 -13.67 2.51 -7.80
C ALA A 60 -12.43 1.63 -8.08
N ARG A 61 -12.34 0.51 -7.35
CA ARG A 61 -11.35 -0.55 -7.59
C ARG A 61 -11.60 -1.19 -8.95
N ILE A 62 -10.55 -1.30 -9.76
CA ILE A 62 -10.54 -2.04 -11.03
C ILE A 62 -9.47 -3.12 -10.90
N LYS A 63 -9.85 -4.38 -11.15
CA LYS A 63 -8.90 -5.49 -11.14
C LYS A 63 -7.88 -5.30 -12.27
N MET A 64 -6.59 -5.39 -11.93
CA MET A 64 -5.51 -5.22 -12.91
C MET A 64 -5.14 -6.59 -13.50
N LYS A 65 -4.66 -6.62 -14.73
CA LYS A 65 -4.30 -7.85 -15.45
C LYS A 65 -2.87 -8.29 -15.12
N THR A 66 -2.51 -8.31 -13.84
CA THR A 66 -1.15 -8.65 -13.41
C THR A 66 -0.84 -10.12 -13.66
N PRO A 67 0.34 -10.46 -14.20
CA PRO A 67 0.74 -11.84 -14.41
C PRO A 67 1.04 -12.56 -13.10
N SER A 68 0.89 -13.88 -13.12
CA SER A 68 1.16 -14.74 -11.97
C SER A 68 2.64 -14.71 -11.55
N ALA A 69 2.88 -14.68 -10.23
CA ALA A 69 4.22 -14.74 -9.63
C ALA A 69 5.23 -13.68 -10.15
N GLY A 70 4.73 -12.52 -10.60
CA GLY A 70 5.58 -11.43 -11.10
C GLY A 70 6.24 -11.71 -12.46
N ASN A 71 5.84 -12.78 -13.16
CA ASN A 71 6.47 -13.21 -14.40
C ASN A 71 5.89 -12.48 -15.62
N GLY A 72 6.33 -11.24 -15.84
CA GLY A 72 6.03 -10.50 -17.06
C GLY A 72 5.27 -9.21 -16.83
N ILE A 73 4.61 -8.74 -17.90
CA ILE A 73 3.80 -7.52 -17.92
C ILE A 73 2.40 -7.90 -18.39
N GLY A 74 1.39 -7.42 -17.69
CA GLY A 74 -0.02 -7.60 -18.06
C GLY A 74 -0.39 -6.83 -19.33
N GLU A 75 -1.51 -7.22 -19.95
CA GLU A 75 -2.03 -6.54 -21.15
C GLU A 75 -2.35 -5.05 -20.91
N ASP A 76 -2.66 -4.68 -19.66
CA ASP A 76 -2.92 -3.31 -19.22
C ASP A 76 -1.66 -2.59 -18.70
N GLY A 77 -0.47 -3.19 -18.91
CA GLY A 77 0.80 -2.68 -18.41
C GLY A 77 1.04 -2.93 -16.93
N SER A 78 0.11 -3.58 -16.22
CA SER A 78 0.25 -3.85 -14.79
C SER A 78 1.18 -5.03 -14.50
N ILE A 79 1.84 -5.00 -13.34
CA ILE A 79 2.73 -6.06 -12.89
C ILE A 79 2.42 -6.54 -11.48
N SER A 80 2.80 -7.78 -11.20
CA SER A 80 2.83 -8.31 -9.84
C SER A 80 4.23 -8.11 -9.26
N ILE A 81 4.30 -7.52 -8.07
CA ILE A 81 5.53 -7.32 -7.29
C ILE A 81 5.49 -8.27 -6.10
N CYS A 82 6.28 -9.32 -6.16
CA CYS A 82 6.35 -10.35 -5.12
C CYS A 82 7.67 -11.14 -5.18
N GLY A 83 8.27 -11.35 -4.00
CA GLY A 83 9.45 -12.19 -3.81
C GLY A 83 10.56 -11.95 -4.84
N ASN A 84 11.08 -13.05 -5.39
CA ASN A 84 12.11 -13.04 -6.44
C ASN A 84 11.53 -12.99 -7.87
N GLY A 85 10.24 -12.65 -8.04
CA GLY A 85 9.57 -12.56 -9.33
C GLY A 85 10.06 -11.38 -10.19
N GLY A 86 9.79 -11.37 -11.48
CA GLY A 86 10.18 -10.27 -12.36
C GLY A 86 9.88 -10.54 -13.84
N VAL A 87 10.03 -9.53 -14.68
CA VAL A 87 9.78 -9.65 -16.11
C VAL A 87 10.88 -10.52 -16.74
N ARG A 88 10.48 -11.65 -17.36
CA ARG A 88 11.40 -12.56 -18.04
C ARG A 88 12.22 -11.80 -19.08
N GLY A 89 13.54 -11.98 -19.05
CA GLY A 89 14.47 -11.31 -19.96
C GLY A 89 15.01 -9.97 -19.46
N LEU A 90 14.48 -9.43 -18.35
CA LEU A 90 15.09 -8.27 -17.68
C LEU A 90 16.17 -8.72 -16.70
N LYS A 91 17.27 -7.95 -16.65
CA LYS A 91 18.31 -8.08 -15.64
C LYS A 91 17.83 -7.53 -14.30
N SER A 92 18.42 -7.96 -13.19
CA SER A 92 18.02 -7.56 -11.84
C SER A 92 17.89 -6.04 -11.65
N LYS A 93 18.84 -5.25 -12.17
CA LYS A 93 18.78 -3.77 -12.11
C LYS A 93 17.56 -3.19 -12.86
N GLN A 94 17.18 -3.78 -13.99
CA GLN A 94 16.02 -3.34 -14.76
C GLN A 94 14.71 -3.69 -14.04
N ILE A 95 14.69 -4.83 -13.33
CA ILE A 95 13.54 -5.22 -12.50
C ILE A 95 13.32 -4.20 -11.38
N VAL A 96 14.39 -3.79 -10.67
CA VAL A 96 14.29 -2.75 -9.61
C VAL A 96 13.72 -1.45 -10.15
N LEU A 97 14.28 -0.92 -11.25
CA LEU A 97 13.79 0.32 -11.85
C LEU A 97 12.32 0.22 -12.27
N TYR A 98 11.94 -0.89 -12.88
CA TYR A 98 10.58 -1.10 -13.38
C TYR A 98 9.56 -1.30 -12.25
N TRP A 99 9.94 -2.01 -11.18
CA TRP A 99 9.14 -2.14 -9.97
C TRP A 99 8.98 -0.81 -9.25
N GLY A 100 10.07 -0.05 -9.14
CA GLY A 100 10.06 1.31 -8.61
C GLY A 100 9.08 2.21 -9.34
N PHE A 101 9.15 2.20 -10.68
CA PHE A 101 8.19 2.91 -11.54
C PHE A 101 6.74 2.47 -11.27
N ALA A 102 6.47 1.16 -11.25
CA ALA A 102 5.13 0.62 -11.02
C ALA A 102 4.56 0.93 -9.62
N MET A 103 5.43 1.18 -8.64
CA MET A 103 5.08 1.57 -7.26
C MET A 103 4.96 3.09 -7.08
N GLY A 104 4.93 3.86 -8.16
CA GLY A 104 4.79 5.33 -8.11
C GLY A 104 6.12 6.08 -8.13
N GLY A 105 7.16 5.49 -8.72
CA GLY A 105 8.47 6.13 -8.90
C GLY A 105 9.43 6.00 -7.72
N ILE A 106 9.38 4.88 -6.99
CA ILE A 106 10.36 4.59 -5.93
C ILE A 106 11.72 4.30 -6.56
N ASP A 107 12.74 5.11 -6.30
CA ASP A 107 14.09 4.93 -6.85
C ASP A 107 15.18 4.68 -5.80
N TRP A 108 14.82 4.68 -4.52
CA TRP A 108 15.74 4.55 -3.39
C TRP A 108 15.75 3.16 -2.74
N MET A 109 14.97 2.19 -3.25
CA MET A 109 14.84 0.85 -2.67
C MET A 109 15.48 -0.24 -3.52
N SER A 110 16.00 -1.25 -2.85
CA SER A 110 16.38 -2.55 -3.43
C SER A 110 15.15 -3.36 -3.86
N ARG A 111 15.39 -4.47 -4.56
CA ARG A 111 14.32 -5.36 -5.03
C ARG A 111 13.54 -5.97 -3.86
N GLU A 112 14.27 -6.40 -2.84
CA GLU A 112 13.75 -7.04 -1.65
C GLU A 112 12.88 -6.06 -0.85
N GLU A 113 13.34 -4.82 -0.73
CA GLU A 113 12.56 -3.74 -0.10
C GLU A 113 11.29 -3.41 -0.89
N LEU A 114 11.37 -3.33 -2.23
CA LEU A 114 10.19 -3.11 -3.09
C LEU A 114 9.16 -4.24 -2.99
N ALA A 115 9.60 -5.49 -2.79
CA ALA A 115 8.70 -6.63 -2.63
C ALA A 115 7.81 -6.51 -1.38
N GLU A 116 8.32 -5.87 -0.33
CA GLU A 116 7.63 -5.65 0.95
C GLU A 116 7.00 -4.25 1.06
N ALA A 117 7.41 -3.31 0.21
CA ALA A 117 6.92 -1.94 0.23
C ALA A 117 5.41 -1.83 -0.07
N ILE A 118 4.84 -0.71 0.40
CA ILE A 118 3.56 -0.17 -0.03
C ILE A 118 3.80 1.08 -0.88
N PRO A 119 2.92 1.40 -1.85
CA PRO A 119 3.07 2.59 -2.68
C PRO A 119 3.03 3.89 -1.83
N PRO A 120 3.90 4.90 -2.09
CA PRO A 120 3.89 6.17 -1.38
C PRO A 120 2.54 6.91 -1.45
N ALA A 121 1.81 6.72 -2.56
CA ALA A 121 0.45 7.27 -2.73
C ALA A 121 -0.52 6.83 -1.63
N TYR A 122 -0.35 5.62 -1.08
CA TYR A 122 -1.20 5.13 0.02
C TYR A 122 -0.87 5.89 1.31
N THR A 123 0.41 6.05 1.61
CA THR A 123 0.87 6.83 2.77
C THR A 123 0.41 8.28 2.67
N GLU A 124 0.50 8.90 1.48
CA GLU A 124 0.02 10.26 1.27
C GLU A 124 -1.50 10.37 1.51
N PHE A 125 -2.27 9.44 0.97
CA PHE A 125 -3.73 9.42 1.10
C PHE A 125 -4.18 9.28 2.55
N ILE A 126 -3.61 8.32 3.29
CA ILE A 126 -3.90 8.12 4.71
C ILE A 126 -3.37 9.30 5.54
N GLY A 127 -2.18 9.80 5.22
CA GLY A 127 -1.53 10.90 5.91
C GLY A 127 -2.31 12.20 5.83
N LYS A 128 -2.98 12.48 4.71
CA LYS A 128 -3.89 13.64 4.58
C LYS A 128 -5.06 13.55 5.56
N GLN A 129 -5.72 12.40 5.65
CA GLN A 129 -6.83 12.18 6.58
C GLN A 129 -6.37 12.28 8.04
N LEU A 130 -5.20 11.73 8.37
CA LEU A 130 -4.62 11.85 9.70
C LEU A 130 -4.32 13.31 10.07
N LYS A 131 -3.74 14.09 9.15
CA LYS A 131 -3.48 15.52 9.37
C LYS A 131 -4.76 16.31 9.63
N GLU A 132 -5.80 16.08 8.82
CA GLU A 132 -7.12 16.71 8.99
C GLU A 132 -7.77 16.35 10.33
N TYR A 133 -7.68 15.08 10.72
CA TYR A 133 -8.17 14.66 12.04
C TYR A 133 -7.45 15.39 13.18
N LEU A 134 -6.11 15.48 13.10
CA LEU A 134 -5.31 16.12 14.14
C LEU A 134 -5.56 17.63 14.24
N SER A 135 -5.80 18.33 13.12
CA SER A 135 -6.14 19.77 13.16
C SER A 135 -7.46 20.00 13.89
N VAL A 136 -8.50 19.21 13.56
CA VAL A 136 -9.82 19.32 14.21
C VAL A 136 -9.76 19.00 15.71
N VAL A 137 -8.98 18.01 16.12
CA VAL A 137 -8.82 17.66 17.54
C VAL A 137 -8.00 18.69 18.30
N SER A 138 -7.00 19.31 17.66
CA SER A 138 -6.18 20.35 18.27
C SER A 138 -6.97 21.64 18.52
N GLU A 139 -7.90 22.00 17.63
CA GLU A 139 -8.74 23.21 17.78
C GLU A 139 -9.79 23.09 18.89
N ARG A 140 -10.07 21.87 19.35
CA ARG A 140 -11.07 21.58 20.41
C ARG A 140 -10.45 21.50 21.81
N ARG A 141 -9.13 21.69 21.95
CA ARG A 141 -8.40 21.72 23.22
C ARG A 141 -8.00 23.15 23.55
#